data_AF-A0A850M1A8-F1
#
_entry.id   AF-A0A850M1A8-F1
#
_cell.length_a   1.000
_cell.length_b   1.000
_cell.length_c   1.000
_cell.angle_alpha   90.00
_cell.angle_beta   90.00
_cell.angle_gamma   90.00
#
_symmetry.space_group_name_H-M   'P 1'
#
loop_
_entity.id
_entity.type
_entity.pdbx_description
1 polymer ?
#
loop_
_entity_poly.entity_id
_entity_poly.type
_entity_poly.pdbx_seq_one_letter_code
_entity_poly.pdbx_strand_id
1 'polypeptide(L)'
;MSELEKGRSAFLPKIYFKFFWLLGQKVQHSLLLREGIDIPSPDELRGKFRTTSDMLNYRQSKFGCKFDWNSKLFVTYKGRSYNIFKEIKEIITECITGDIKDAIGFDVRGIDFPRACKMANSRIIDKIVSDGSEKSKIYG
;
A
#
# COMPACT_ATOMS: atom_id res chain seq x y z
N MET A 1 30.55 -2.20 -4.78
CA MET A 1 29.25 -1.57 -5.08
C MET A 1 29.47 -0.46 -6.09
N SER A 2 28.83 -0.54 -7.25
CA SER A 2 29.00 0.45 -8.33
C SER A 2 28.19 1.72 -8.04
N GLU A 3 28.57 2.86 -8.61
CA GLU A 3 27.79 4.11 -8.49
C GLU A 3 26.36 3.96 -9.05
N LEU A 4 26.16 3.01 -9.97
CA LEU A 4 24.86 2.59 -10.48
C LEU A 4 23.94 2.00 -9.39
N GLU A 5 24.49 1.35 -8.36
CA GLU A 5 23.72 0.84 -7.23
C GLU A 5 23.37 1.95 -6.23
N LYS A 6 24.20 3.00 -6.13
CA LYS A 6 23.93 4.19 -5.30
C LYS A 6 22.84 5.09 -5.91
N GLY A 7 22.74 5.12 -7.24
CA GLY A 7 21.69 5.86 -7.97
C GLY A 7 20.29 5.24 -7.92
N ARG A 8 20.15 3.95 -7.54
CA ARG A 8 18.84 3.26 -7.45
C ARG A 8 17.99 3.67 -6.24
N SER A 9 18.54 4.49 -5.34
CA SER A 9 17.74 5.29 -4.40
C SER A 9 17.04 6.48 -5.09
N ALA A 10 16.98 6.49 -6.43
CA ALA A 10 16.31 7.49 -7.23
C ALA A 10 14.90 7.80 -6.71
N PHE A 11 14.61 9.09 -6.68
CA PHE A 11 13.29 9.65 -6.48
C PHE A 11 12.33 9.03 -7.51
N LEU A 12 11.32 8.28 -7.06
CA LEU A 12 10.29 7.75 -7.94
C LEU A 12 9.40 8.91 -8.38
N PRO A 13 9.19 9.14 -9.70
CA PRO A 13 8.33 10.21 -10.16
C PRO A 13 6.93 10.12 -9.55
N LYS A 14 6.28 11.27 -9.31
CA LYS A 14 4.95 11.34 -8.69
C LYS A 14 3.88 10.53 -9.44
N ILE A 15 4.07 10.27 -10.74
CA ILE A 15 3.19 9.41 -11.54
C ILE A 15 3.02 8.00 -10.95
N TYR A 16 4.01 7.52 -10.19
CA TYR A 16 3.96 6.23 -9.52
C TYR A 16 3.16 6.23 -8.23
N PHE A 17 2.88 7.39 -7.64
CA PHE A 17 2.24 7.48 -6.31
C PHE A 17 0.82 6.93 -6.33
N LYS A 18 0.13 6.97 -7.49
CA LYS A 18 -1.16 6.28 -7.66
C LYS A 18 -1.05 4.78 -7.39
N PHE A 19 0.06 4.14 -7.77
CA PHE A 19 0.28 2.72 -7.52
C PHE A 19 0.68 2.44 -6.08
N PHE A 20 1.36 3.39 -5.41
CA PHE A 20 1.62 3.31 -3.98
C PHE A 20 0.29 3.29 -3.21
N TRP A 21 -0.61 4.21 -3.56
CA TRP A 21 -1.94 4.27 -3.00
C TRP A 21 -2.73 2.98 -3.22
N LEU A 22 -2.82 2.51 -4.47
CA LEU A 22 -3.55 1.29 -4.82
C LEU A 22 -3.01 0.05 -4.09
N LEU A 23 -1.69 -0.10 -4.04
CA LEU A 23 -1.05 -1.23 -3.35
C LEU A 23 -1.23 -1.12 -1.83
N GLY A 24 -1.18 0.08 -1.26
CA GLY A 24 -1.49 0.33 0.15
C GLY A 24 -2.93 -0.04 0.52
N GLN A 25 -3.90 0.32 -0.32
CA GLN A 25 -5.31 -0.08 -0.14
C GLN A 25 -5.47 -1.60 -0.23
N LYS A 26 -4.80 -2.25 -1.19
CA LYS A 26 -4.79 -3.72 -1.29
C LYS A 26 -4.24 -4.37 -0.02
N VAL A 27 -3.12 -3.87 0.51
CA VAL A 27 -2.53 -4.35 1.76
C VAL A 27 -3.51 -4.17 2.92
N GLN A 28 -4.06 -2.96 3.11
CA GLN A 28 -5.03 -2.68 4.18
C GLN A 28 -6.25 -3.62 4.12
N HIS A 29 -6.88 -3.75 2.95
CA HIS A 29 -8.04 -4.63 2.79
C HIS A 29 -7.73 -6.09 3.09
N SER A 30 -6.53 -6.53 2.70
CA SER A 30 -6.12 -7.91 2.96
C SER A 30 -5.84 -8.17 4.45
N LEU A 31 -5.31 -7.17 5.17
CA LEU A 31 -5.14 -7.23 6.62
C LEU A 31 -6.49 -7.28 7.34
N LEU A 32 -7.45 -6.44 6.95
CA LEU A 32 -8.82 -6.45 7.49
C LEU A 32 -9.49 -7.81 7.28
N LEU A 33 -9.36 -8.39 6.09
CA LEU A 33 -9.88 -9.73 5.80
C LEU A 33 -9.27 -10.80 6.71
N ARG A 34 -7.96 -10.71 7.01
CA ARG A 34 -7.29 -11.63 7.95
C ARG A 34 -7.76 -11.44 9.39
N GLU A 35 -8.22 -10.25 9.76
CA GLU A 35 -8.85 -9.98 11.06
C GLU A 35 -10.32 -10.42 11.10
N GLY A 36 -10.91 -10.84 9.98
CA GLY A 36 -12.34 -11.11 9.89
C GLY A 36 -13.20 -9.85 9.91
N ILE A 37 -12.62 -8.68 9.62
CA ILE A 37 -13.34 -7.41 9.54
C ILE A 37 -13.91 -7.26 8.14
N ASP A 38 -15.24 -7.27 8.04
CA ASP A 38 -15.93 -6.97 6.80
C ASP A 38 -16.00 -5.45 6.56
N ILE A 39 -15.76 -5.05 5.31
CA ILE A 39 -15.79 -3.64 4.95
C ILE A 39 -17.22 -3.32 4.51
N PRO A 40 -17.94 -2.45 5.24
CA PRO A 40 -19.32 -2.14 4.91
C PRO A 40 -19.40 -1.58 3.48
N SER A 41 -20.35 -2.11 2.73
CA SER A 41 -20.70 -1.66 1.39
C SER A 41 -21.20 -0.21 1.42
N PRO A 42 -21.14 0.52 0.28
CA PRO A 42 -21.69 1.87 0.21
C PRO A 42 -23.16 1.96 0.66
N ASP A 43 -23.97 0.93 0.39
CA ASP A 43 -25.39 0.91 0.74
C ASP A 43 -25.61 0.78 2.25
N GLU A 44 -24.80 -0.03 2.94
CA GLU A 44 -24.82 -0.14 4.41
C GLU A 44 -24.38 1.16 5.11
N LEU A 45 -23.68 2.05 4.40
CA LEU A 45 -23.23 3.33 4.91
C LEU A 45 -24.16 4.49 4.54
N ARG A 46 -24.92 4.41 3.44
CA ARG A 46 -25.81 5.50 2.96
C ARG A 46 -26.83 5.97 4.01
N GLY A 47 -27.25 5.11 4.94
CA GLY A 47 -28.17 5.47 6.04
C GLY A 47 -27.50 6.06 7.29
N LYS A 48 -26.16 6.02 7.38
CA LYS A 48 -25.39 6.44 8.56
C LYS A 48 -24.74 7.82 8.39
N PHE A 49 -24.64 8.31 7.15
CA PHE A 49 -23.96 9.56 6.82
C PHE A 49 -24.86 10.46 5.98
N ARG A 50 -24.84 11.77 6.27
CA ARG A 50 -25.65 12.76 5.55
C ARG A 50 -25.14 13.04 4.14
N THR A 51 -23.83 12.90 3.92
CA THR A 51 -23.20 13.18 2.63
C THR A 51 -22.34 12.01 2.15
N THR A 52 -22.19 11.90 0.83
CA THR A 52 -21.28 10.93 0.21
C THR A 52 -19.83 11.17 0.65
N SER A 53 -19.44 12.45 0.82
CA SER A 53 -18.10 12.82 1.28
C SER A 53 -17.81 12.31 2.69
N ASP A 54 -18.75 12.45 3.63
CA ASP A 54 -18.58 11.97 5.01
C ASP A 54 -18.47 10.44 5.06
N MET A 55 -19.28 9.76 4.24
CA MET A 55 -19.21 8.31 4.08
C MET A 55 -17.83 7.87 3.56
N LEU A 56 -17.31 8.52 2.52
CA LEU A 56 -16.00 8.22 1.94
C LEU A 56 -14.87 8.50 2.95
N ASN A 57 -14.93 9.62 3.65
CA ASN A 57 -13.96 9.99 4.69
C ASN A 57 -13.96 8.99 5.84
N TYR A 58 -15.14 8.57 6.31
CA TYR A 58 -15.27 7.54 7.33
C TYR A 58 -14.66 6.22 6.85
N ARG A 59 -15.02 5.78 5.63
CA ARG A 59 -14.53 4.52 5.07
C ARG A 59 -13.01 4.54 4.91
N GLN A 60 -12.45 5.63 4.40
CA GLN A 60 -11.01 5.80 4.25
C GLN A 60 -10.29 5.84 5.59
N SER A 61 -10.87 6.50 6.60
CA SER A 61 -10.31 6.61 7.95
C SER A 61 -10.28 5.27 8.69
N LYS A 62 -11.31 4.44 8.50
CA LYS A 62 -11.49 3.18 9.23
C LYS A 62 -10.95 1.95 8.50
N PHE A 63 -11.09 1.91 7.19
CA PHE A 63 -10.80 0.71 6.39
C PHE A 63 -9.77 0.94 5.29
N GLY A 64 -9.32 2.18 5.09
CA GLY A 64 -8.29 2.54 4.12
C GLY A 64 -6.90 2.67 4.75
N CYS A 65 -5.88 2.76 3.90
CA CYS A 65 -4.54 3.15 4.31
C CYS A 65 -4.41 4.68 4.41
N LYS A 66 -3.51 5.18 5.28
CA LYS A 66 -3.20 6.62 5.38
C LYS A 66 -1.95 6.93 4.55
N PHE A 67 -2.07 7.81 3.56
CA PHE A 67 -0.96 8.18 2.68
C PHE A 67 -0.56 9.64 2.90
N ASP A 68 0.69 9.84 3.28
CA ASP A 68 1.36 11.13 3.32
C ASP A 68 2.19 11.27 2.06
N TRP A 69 1.82 12.25 1.23
CA TRP A 69 2.50 12.59 -0.02
C TRP A 69 3.98 12.96 0.19
N ASN A 70 4.41 13.20 1.44
CA ASN A 70 5.79 13.46 1.82
C ASN A 70 6.62 12.20 2.11
N SER A 71 6.17 11.01 1.71
CA SER A 71 6.87 9.71 1.79
C SER A 71 6.49 8.79 2.95
N LYS A 72 5.23 8.77 3.36
CA LYS A 72 4.74 7.78 4.34
C LYS A 72 3.46 7.12 3.87
N LEU A 73 3.32 5.84 4.14
CA LEU A 73 2.13 5.07 3.80
C LEU A 73 1.88 4.09 4.93
N PHE A 74 0.79 4.30 5.66
CA PHE A 74 0.47 3.54 6.85
C PHE A 74 -0.73 2.64 6.63
N VAL A 75 -0.61 1.41 7.12
CA VAL A 75 -1.71 0.45 7.26
C VAL A 75 -1.89 0.08 8.73
N THR A 76 -3.09 -0.31 9.11
CA THR A 76 -3.41 -0.72 10.48
C THR A 76 -3.75 -2.21 10.51
N TYR A 77 -3.19 -2.92 11.49
CA TYR A 77 -3.49 -4.32 11.78
C TYR A 77 -3.52 -4.55 13.29
N LYS A 78 -4.60 -5.16 13.82
CA LYS A 78 -4.79 -5.40 15.26
C LYS A 78 -4.54 -4.15 16.14
N GLY A 79 -5.05 -3.01 15.69
CA GLY A 79 -4.91 -1.72 16.38
C GLY A 79 -3.53 -1.06 16.31
N ARG A 80 -2.58 -1.62 15.55
CA ARG A 80 -1.23 -1.07 15.37
C ARG A 80 -1.05 -0.50 13.97
N SER A 81 -0.36 0.63 13.84
CA SER A 81 -0.03 1.24 12.55
C SER A 81 1.38 0.86 12.08
N TYR A 82 1.48 0.41 10.83
CA TYR A 82 2.70 -0.03 10.16
C TYR A 82 3.00 0.90 8.98
N ASN A 83 4.20 1.51 8.95
CA ASN A 83 4.65 2.26 7.78
C ASN A 83 5.22 1.28 6.74
N ILE A 84 4.58 1.18 5.58
CA ILE A 84 4.93 0.25 4.49
C ILE A 84 5.49 0.97 3.26
N PHE A 85 5.79 2.27 3.38
CA PHE A 85 6.21 3.09 2.24
C PHE A 85 7.47 2.55 1.57
N LYS A 86 8.48 2.14 2.36
CA LYS A 86 9.75 1.63 1.85
C LYS A 86 9.55 0.33 1.06
N GLU A 87 8.84 -0.63 1.64
CA GLU A 87 8.55 -1.90 1.00
C GLU A 87 7.72 -1.73 -0.29
N ILE A 88 6.73 -0.83 -0.28
CA ILE A 88 5.95 -0.52 -1.50
C ILE A 88 6.84 0.13 -2.56
N LYS A 89 7.72 1.07 -2.18
CA LYS A 89 8.66 1.71 -3.09
C LYS A 89 9.53 0.67 -3.80
N GLU A 90 10.06 -0.28 -3.04
CA GLU A 90 10.89 -1.38 -3.56
C GLU A 90 10.09 -2.28 -4.50
N ILE A 91 8.90 -2.74 -4.09
CA ILE A 91 8.02 -3.58 -4.94
C ILE A 91 7.68 -2.89 -6.26
N ILE A 92 7.28 -1.62 -6.20
CA ILE A 92 6.93 -0.85 -7.41
C ILE A 92 8.15 -0.72 -8.31
N THR A 93 9.32 -0.41 -7.76
CA THR A 93 10.57 -0.32 -8.53
C THR A 93 10.90 -1.64 -9.23
N GLU A 94 10.73 -2.77 -8.54
CA GLU A 94 10.97 -4.11 -9.08
C GLU A 94 9.93 -4.57 -10.13
N CYS A 95 8.74 -3.96 -10.13
CA CYS A 95 7.64 -4.31 -11.04
C CYS A 95 7.49 -3.35 -12.22
N ILE A 96 8.36 -2.37 -12.35
CA ILE A 96 8.42 -1.52 -13.54
C ILE A 96 8.88 -2.38 -14.74
N THR A 97 8.12 -2.35 -15.83
CA THR A 97 8.38 -3.13 -17.05
C THR A 97 8.76 -2.21 -18.22
N GLY A 98 9.80 -2.59 -18.97
CA GLY A 98 10.25 -1.93 -20.20
C GLY A 98 11.75 -1.57 -20.17
N ASP A 99 12.39 -1.56 -21.35
CA ASP A 99 13.77 -1.06 -21.51
C ASP A 99 13.82 0.46 -21.30
N ILE A 100 14.86 0.95 -20.61
CA ILE A 100 15.17 2.38 -20.51
C ILE A 100 15.63 2.84 -21.90
N LYS A 101 14.69 3.29 -22.74
CA LYS A 101 15.04 4.04 -23.94
C LYS A 101 14.82 5.52 -23.66
N ASP A 102 15.95 6.23 -23.53
CA ASP A 102 16.03 7.68 -23.57
C ASP A 102 15.36 8.18 -24.85
N ALA A 103 14.17 8.77 -24.68
CA ALA A 103 13.57 9.63 -25.67
C ALA A 103 12.65 10.60 -24.94
N ILE A 104 13.20 11.76 -24.57
CA ILE A 104 12.54 13.06 -24.61
C ILE A 104 11.04 13.01 -24.25
N GLY A 105 10.75 13.08 -22.96
CA GLY A 105 9.59 13.83 -22.47
C GLY A 105 8.42 13.06 -21.84
N PHE A 106 8.20 11.78 -22.13
CA PHE A 106 7.13 11.03 -21.47
C PHE A 106 7.53 9.59 -21.17
N ASP A 107 7.72 9.36 -19.88
CA ASP A 107 7.94 8.05 -19.29
C ASP A 107 6.71 7.15 -19.50
N VAL A 108 6.78 6.26 -20.49
CA VAL A 108 5.75 5.25 -20.82
C VAL A 108 5.97 3.92 -20.09
N ARG A 109 6.84 3.86 -19.06
CA ARG A 109 7.04 2.67 -18.23
C ARG A 109 5.70 2.13 -17.69
N GLY A 110 5.40 0.87 -18.01
CA GLY A 110 4.29 0.12 -17.41
C GLY A 110 4.68 -0.42 -16.02
N ILE A 111 3.68 -0.80 -15.22
CA ILE A 111 3.88 -1.58 -13.98
C ILE A 111 3.14 -2.89 -14.12
N ASP A 112 3.85 -4.00 -13.87
CA ASP A 112 3.24 -5.30 -13.64
C ASP A 112 2.56 -5.30 -12.26
N PHE A 113 1.36 -4.72 -12.22
CA PHE A 113 0.58 -4.57 -11.00
C PHE A 113 0.11 -5.91 -10.40
N PRO A 114 -0.25 -6.94 -11.20
CA PRO A 114 -0.51 -8.28 -10.67
C PRO A 114 0.69 -8.87 -9.92
N ARG A 115 1.92 -8.73 -10.46
CA ARG A 115 3.14 -9.15 -9.77
C ARG A 115 3.38 -8.33 -8.50
N ALA A 116 3.18 -7.01 -8.55
CA ALA A 116 3.29 -6.14 -7.38
C ALA A 116 2.34 -6.58 -6.25
N CYS A 117 1.10 -6.95 -6.57
CA CYS A 117 0.14 -7.49 -5.62
C CYS A 117 0.63 -8.79 -4.97
N LYS A 118 1.18 -9.73 -5.76
CA LYS A 118 1.74 -10.99 -5.24
C LYS A 118 2.89 -10.73 -4.28
N MET A 119 3.80 -9.82 -4.63
CA MET A 119 4.93 -9.45 -3.78
C MET A 119 4.49 -8.73 -2.50
N ALA A 120 3.46 -7.89 -2.57
CA ALA A 120 2.92 -7.23 -1.38
C ALA A 120 2.34 -8.21 -0.37
N ASN A 121 1.70 -9.30 -0.83
CA ASN A 121 1.25 -10.37 0.07
C ASN A 121 2.42 -10.98 0.85
N SER A 122 3.47 -11.42 0.15
CA SER A 122 4.58 -12.12 0.79
C SER A 122 5.52 -11.22 1.60
N ARG A 123 5.74 -9.97 1.16
CA ARG A 123 6.75 -9.08 1.77
C ARG A 123 6.19 -8.15 2.84
N ILE A 124 4.91 -7.77 2.73
CA ILE A 124 4.29 -6.80 3.63
C ILE A 124 3.28 -7.49 4.53
N ILE A 125 2.28 -8.18 3.95
CA ILE A 125 1.19 -8.77 4.74
C ILE A 125 1.73 -9.87 5.65
N ASP A 126 2.46 -10.84 5.12
CA ASP A 126 2.95 -11.97 5.92
C ASP A 126 3.90 -11.50 7.03
N LYS A 127 4.72 -10.47 6.76
CA LYS A 127 5.59 -9.82 7.76
C LYS A 127 4.78 -9.18 8.90
N ILE A 128 3.76 -8.38 8.56
CA ILE A 128 2.89 -7.72 9.55
C ILE A 128 2.12 -8.77 10.37
N VAL A 129 1.59 -9.80 9.72
CA VAL A 129 0.83 -10.87 10.39
C VAL A 129 1.73 -11.65 11.36
N SER A 130 2.97 -11.97 10.95
CA SER A 130 3.93 -12.68 11.78
C SER A 130 4.31 -11.88 13.04
N ASP A 131 4.69 -10.60 12.89
CA ASP A 131 4.98 -9.70 14.03
C ASP A 131 3.77 -9.52 14.96
N GLY A 132 2.57 -9.43 14.38
CA GLY A 132 1.32 -9.37 15.14
C GLY A 132 0.98 -10.66 15.89
N SER A 133 1.53 -11.82 15.48
CA SER A 133 1.26 -13.12 16.11
C SER A 133 2.22 -13.44 17.25
N GLU A 134 3.51 -13.12 17.09
CA GLU A 134 4.54 -13.40 18.10
C GLU A 134 4.28 -12.65 19.40
N LYS A 135 3.78 -11.40 19.31
CA LYS A 135 3.49 -10.58 20.50
C LYS A 135 2.15 -10.91 21.16
N SER A 136 1.22 -11.57 20.47
CA SER A 136 -0.02 -12.07 21.10
C SER A 136 0.25 -13.26 22.03
N LYS A 137 1.32 -14.03 21.79
CA LYS A 137 1.70 -15.18 22.65
C LYS A 137 2.33 -14.79 23.99
N ILE A 138 2.76 -13.53 24.15
CA ILE A 138 3.43 -13.06 25.37
C ILE A 138 2.39 -12.62 26.44
N TYR A 139 1.13 -12.42 26.05
CA TYR A 139 0.05 -11.95 26.92
C TYR A 139 -1.17 -12.90 26.95
N GLY A 140 -1.00 -14.15 26.51
CA GLY A 140 -2.04 -15.18 26.46
C GLY A 140 -1.82 -16.28 27.48
#